data_AF-A0A6V7LBE3-F1
#
_entry.id   AF-A0A6V7LBE3-F1
#
_cell.length_a   1.000
_cell.length_b   1.000
_cell.length_c   1.000
_cell.angle_alpha   90.00
_cell.angle_beta   90.00
_cell.angle_gamma   90.00
#
_symmetry.space_group_name_H-M   'P 1'
#
loop_
_entity.id
_entity.type
_entity.pdbx_description
1 polymer ?
#
loop_
_entity_poly.entity_id
_entity_poly.type
_entity_poly.pdbx_seq_one_letter_code
_entity_poly.pdbx_strand_id
1 'polypeptide(L)' 'VYVCEECGHTTQEPEVHYLHLKDKHPYSPALLKFYDKRHFKFTNSNFANMLLQVRT' A
#
# COMPACT_ATOMS: atom_id res chain seq x y z
N VAL A 1 -1.85 12.57 -2.36
CA VAL A 1 -3.07 11.81 -2.71
C VAL A 1 -2.63 10.52 -3.40
N TYR A 2 -3.19 9.39 -2.99
CA TYR A 2 -2.97 8.08 -3.60
C TYR A 2 -4.16 7.75 -4.49
N VAL A 3 -3.88 7.26 -5.69
CA VAL A 3 -4.88 6.94 -6.71
C VAL A 3 -4.64 5.50 -7.16
N CYS A 4 -5.67 4.67 -7.11
CA CYS A 4 -5.63 3.33 -7.67
C CYS A 4 -5.76 3.42 -9.19
N GLU A 5 -4.72 2.98 -9.90
CA GLU A 5 -4.69 3.02 -11.36
C GLU A 5 -5.61 1.96 -12.01
N GLU A 6 -6.07 0.96 -11.25
CA GLU A 6 -6.95 -0.09 -11.77
C GLU A 6 -8.44 0.28 -11.70
N CYS A 7 -8.88 0.96 -10.63
CA CYS A 7 -10.31 1.27 -10.43
C CYS A 7 -10.62 2.75 -10.15
N GLY A 8 -9.60 3.61 -10.05
CA GLY A 8 -9.77 5.04 -9.80
C GLY A 8 -10.06 5.41 -8.34
N HIS A 9 -10.00 4.47 -7.39
CA HIS A 9 -10.17 4.77 -5.98
C HIS A 9 -9.09 5.75 -5.50
N THR A 10 -9.49 6.84 -4.84
CA THR A 10 -8.55 7.85 -4.32
C THR A 10 -8.65 7.94 -2.80
N THR A 11 -7.49 8.09 -2.15
CA THR A 11 -7.41 8.29 -0.71
C THR A 11 -6.19 9.15 -0.37
N GLN A 12 -6.23 9.80 0.79
CA GLN A 12 -5.08 10.55 1.31
C GLN A 12 -4.18 9.67 2.19
N GLU A 13 -4.70 8.53 2.65
CA GLU A 13 -4.01 7.65 3.59
C GLU A 13 -3.37 6.46 2.85
N PRO A 14 -2.04 6.28 2.95
CA PRO A 14 -1.34 5.17 2.29
C PRO A 14 -1.77 3.81 2.83
N GLU A 15 -2.08 3.70 4.12
CA GLU A 15 -2.56 2.45 4.72
C GLU A 15 -3.88 2.01 4.08
N VAL A 16 -4.82 2.96 3.92
CA VAL A 16 -6.11 2.70 3.26
C VAL A 16 -5.89 2.29 1.81
N HIS A 17 -4.98 2.96 1.09
CA HIS A 17 -4.67 2.61 -0.29
C HIS A 17 -4.10 1.19 -0.41
N TYR A 18 -3.17 0.83 0.49
CA TYR A 18 -2.58 -0.51 0.53
C TYR A 18 -3.63 -1.59 0.84
N LEU A 19 -4.50 -1.37 1.81
CA LEU A 19 -5.59 -2.30 2.15
C LEU A 19 -6.59 -2.44 1.00
N HIS A 20 -6.93 -1.34 0.34
CA HIS A 20 -7.78 -1.36 -0.85
C HIS A 20 -7.17 -2.24 -1.95
N LEU A 21 -5.88 -2.06 -2.25
CA LEU A 21 -5.20 -2.92 -3.22
C LEU A 21 -5.21 -4.38 -2.75
N LYS A 22 -4.92 -4.65 -1.48
CA LYS A 22 -4.90 -6.02 -0.96
C LYS A 22 -6.27 -6.73 -1.06
N ASP A 23 -7.36 -6.01 -0.86
CA ASP A 23 -8.73 -6.56 -0.90
C ASP A 23 -9.31 -6.63 -2.33
N LYS A 24 -9.11 -5.59 -3.14
CA LYS A 24 -9.72 -5.46 -4.48
C LYS A 24 -8.80 -5.84 -5.62
N HIS A 25 -7.49 -5.68 -5.45
CA HIS A 25 -6.47 -5.89 -6.46
C HIS A 25 -5.28 -6.71 -5.92
N PRO A 26 -5.50 -7.94 -5.41
CA PRO A 26 -4.48 -8.72 -4.71
C PRO A 26 -3.25 -9.07 -5.57
N TYR A 27 -3.39 -9.00 -6.90
CA TYR A 27 -2.32 -9.25 -7.86
C TYR A 27 -1.63 -7.98 -8.36
N SER A 28 -2.01 -6.80 -7.83
CA SER A 28 -1.45 -5.53 -8.27
C SER A 28 0.05 -5.46 -7.95
N PRO A 29 0.91 -5.11 -8.93
CA PRO A 29 2.35 -5.03 -8.71
C PRO A 29 2.73 -3.94 -7.68
N ALA A 30 1.83 -2.99 -7.40
CA ALA A 30 1.99 -1.99 -6.34
C ALA A 30 2.10 -2.62 -4.94
N LEU A 31 1.36 -3.71 -4.67
CA LEU A 31 1.43 -4.43 -3.39
C LEU A 31 2.81 -5.04 -3.14
N LEU A 32 3.53 -5.43 -4.19
CA LEU A 32 4.88 -5.97 -4.09
C LEU A 32 5.91 -4.87 -3.83
N LYS A 33 5.63 -3.63 -4.24
CA LYS A 33 6.51 -2.46 -4.11
C LYS A 33 6.21 -1.59 -2.88
N PHE A 34 5.56 -2.15 -1.85
CA PHE A 34 5.21 -1.43 -0.62
C PHE A 34 6.42 -0.81 0.11
N TYR A 35 7.62 -1.36 -0.11
CA TYR A 35 8.88 -0.86 0.45
C TYR A 35 9.43 0.37 -0.28
N ASP A 36 8.93 0.68 -1.49
CA ASP A 36 9.34 1.87 -2.21
C ASP A 36 8.62 3.09 -1.65
N LYS A 37 9.36 3.93 -0.91
CA LYS A 37 8.84 5.16 -0.28
C LYS A 37 8.29 6.17 -1.28
N ARG A 38 8.59 6.01 -2.58
CA ARG A 38 7.99 6.82 -3.66
C ARG A 38 6.55 6.41 -3.96
N HIS A 39 6.21 5.14 -3.74
CA HIS A 39 4.87 4.60 -3.97
C HIS A 39 4.03 4.62 -2.70
N PHE A 40 4.62 4.28 -1.55
CA PHE A 40 3.93 4.33 -0.26
C PHE A 40 4.79 5.05 0.77
N LYS A 41 4.39 6.26 1.13
CA LYS A 41 5.00 7.00 2.25
C LYS A 41 4.20 6.72 3.52
N PHE A 42 4.37 5.53 4.09
CA PHE A 42 3.79 5.20 5.38
C PHE A 42 4.34 6.14 6.46
N THR A 43 3.47 6.94 7.05
CA THR A 43 3.78 7.79 8.21
C THR A 43 3.77 6.98 9.50
N ASN A 44 3.01 5.88 9.52
CA ASN A 44 2.96 4.96 10.65
C ASN A 44 4.07 3.90 10.57
N SER A 45 5.10 4.07 11.39
CA SER A 45 6.20 3.12 11.52
C SER A 45 5.73 1.72 11.94
N ASN A 46 4.64 1.59 12.70
CA ASN A 46 4.12 0.28 13.10
C ASN A 46 3.55 -0.48 11.89
N PHE A 47 2.76 0.20 11.05
CA PHE A 47 2.23 -0.38 9.82
C PHE A 47 3.34 -0.82 8.87
N ALA A 48 4.36 0.02 8.69
CA ALA A 48 5.53 -0.32 7.88
C ALA A 48 6.28 -1.56 8.43
N ASN A 49 6.48 -1.64 9.75
CA ASN A 49 7.11 -2.80 10.38
C ASN A 49 6.26 -4.07 10.23
N MET A 50 4.93 -3.98 10.36
CA MET A 50 4.03 -5.11 10.16
C MET A 50 4.14 -5.69 8.75
N LEU A 51 4.26 -4.85 7.72
CA LEU A 51 4.47 -5.33 6.33
C LEU A 51 5.85 -5.96 6.11
N LEU A 52 6.87 -5.48 6.81
CA LEU A 52 8.24 -5.98 6.70
C LEU A 52 8.45 -7.30 7.47
N GLN A 53 7.73 -7.52 8.58
CA GLN A 53 7.83 -8.73 9.40
C GLN A 53 7.27 -10.00 8.73
N VAL A 54 6.40 -9.89 7.72
CA VAL A 54 5.84 -11.07 7.00
C VAL A 54 6.90 -11.83 6.17
N ARG A 55 8.17 -11.38 6.17
CA ARG A 55 9.27 -11.97 5.38
C ARG A 55 10.24 -12.87 6.17
N THR A 56 10.00 -13.15 7.44
CA THR A 56 10.76 -14.17 8.24
C THR A 56 9.96 -15.46 8.33
#